data_AF-A0A1F5VJK8-F1
#
_entry.id   AF-A0A1F5VJK8-F1
#
_cell.length_a   1.000
_cell.length_b   1.000
_cell.length_c   1.000
_cell.angle_alpha   90.00
_cell.angle_beta   90.00
_cell.angle_gamma   90.00
#
_symmetry.space_group_name_H-M   'P 1'
#
loop_
_entity.id
_entity.type
_entity.pdbx_description
1 polymer ?
#
loop_
_entity_poly.entity_id
_entity_poly.type
_entity_poly.pdbx_seq_one_letter_code
_entity_poly.pdbx_strand_id
1 'polypeptide(L)'
;MAANSIDAAHSISRNIAEGYCRRSIKEYLNYLNIALGSCGEFHSSYESFFAAEQISKTEYEELDQLHYKVENELLKLIESLQKKQLNSGATMGDRCQRNENGKQMGCWNNEVME
;
A
#
# COMPACT_ATOMS: atom_id res chain seq x y z
N MET A 1 -23.59 -13.28 4.55
CA MET A 1 -22.98 -12.14 3.85
C MET A 1 -22.72 -10.96 4.80
N ALA A 2 -23.68 -10.52 5.62
CA ALA A 2 -23.44 -9.44 6.61
C ALA A 2 -22.31 -9.73 7.63
N ALA A 3 -22.15 -10.97 8.09
CA ALA A 3 -21.02 -11.32 8.97
C ALA A 3 -19.66 -11.13 8.25
N ASN A 4 -19.57 -11.58 7.00
CA ASN A 4 -18.34 -11.49 6.21
C ASN A 4 -17.93 -10.02 5.94
N SER A 5 -18.88 -9.11 5.73
CA SER A 5 -18.56 -7.68 5.54
C SER A 5 -18.03 -7.04 6.82
N ILE A 6 -18.60 -7.38 7.98
CA ILE A 6 -18.10 -6.91 9.28
C ILE A 6 -16.69 -7.47 9.54
N ASP A 7 -16.47 -8.74 9.25
CA ASP A 7 -15.16 -9.38 9.40
C ASP A 7 -14.11 -8.75 8.48
N ALA A 8 -14.47 -8.44 7.23
CA ALA A 8 -13.61 -7.74 6.28
C ALA A 8 -13.27 -6.33 6.78
N ALA A 9 -14.25 -5.55 7.24
CA ALA A 9 -14.02 -4.20 7.80
C ALA A 9 -13.06 -4.23 9.01
N HIS A 10 -13.27 -5.16 9.94
CA HIS A 10 -12.36 -5.36 11.05
C HIS A 10 -10.98 -5.84 10.60
N SER A 11 -10.90 -6.70 9.59
CA SER A 11 -9.63 -7.19 9.02
C SER A 11 -8.76 -6.03 8.50
N ILE A 12 -9.35 -5.04 7.83
CA ILE A 12 -8.62 -3.84 7.36
C ILE A 12 -7.89 -3.17 8.53
N SER A 13 -8.63 -2.81 9.58
CA SER A 13 -8.06 -2.13 10.75
C SER A 13 -7.01 -2.98 11.49
N ARG A 14 -7.26 -4.29 11.64
CA ARG A 14 -6.36 -5.21 12.35
C ARG A 14 -5.04 -5.37 11.61
N ASN A 15 -5.08 -5.55 10.29
CA ASN A 15 -3.87 -5.68 9.49
C ASN A 15 -3.05 -4.38 9.45
N ILE A 16 -3.69 -3.21 9.38
CA ILE A 16 -2.98 -1.93 9.48
C ILE A 16 -2.25 -1.81 10.82
N ALA A 17 -2.94 -2.07 11.93
CA ALA A 17 -2.36 -1.97 13.28
C ALA A 17 -1.27 -3.03 13.51
N GLU A 18 -1.50 -4.27 13.10
CA GLU A 18 -0.54 -5.36 13.25
C GLU A 18 0.71 -5.12 12.40
N GLY A 19 0.53 -4.64 11.17
CA GLY A 19 1.61 -4.24 10.27
C GLY A 19 2.44 -3.09 10.84
N TYR A 20 1.79 -2.09 11.44
CA TYR A 20 2.47 -0.95 12.07
C TYR A 20 3.38 -1.39 13.23
N CYS A 21 3.00 -2.43 13.96
CA CYS A 21 3.81 -3.02 15.03
C CYS A 21 5.02 -3.84 14.54
N ARG A 22 5.22 -4.00 13.22
CA ARG A 22 6.33 -4.78 12.64
C ARG A 22 7.63 -3.98 12.61
N ARG A 23 8.76 -4.70 12.56
CA ARG A 23 10.11 -4.12 12.67
C ARG A 23 10.68 -3.67 11.32
N SER A 24 10.13 -4.15 10.21
CA SER A 24 10.60 -3.81 8.87
C SER A 24 9.50 -3.24 7.98
N ILE A 25 9.89 -2.33 7.07
CA ILE A 25 8.98 -1.77 6.06
C ILE A 25 8.42 -2.87 5.16
N LYS A 26 9.24 -3.88 4.85
CA LYS A 26 8.82 -5.03 4.03
C LYS A 26 7.66 -5.80 4.67
N GLU A 27 7.75 -6.09 5.97
CA GLU A 27 6.66 -6.73 6.70
C GLU A 27 5.44 -5.83 6.76
N TYR A 28 5.62 -4.53 7.03
CA TYR A 28 4.48 -3.61 7.08
C TYR A 28 3.73 -3.58 5.73
N LEU A 29 4.45 -3.47 4.61
CA LEU A 29 3.87 -3.53 3.28
C LEU A 29 3.07 -4.82 3.02
N ASN A 30 3.55 -5.97 3.53
CA ASN A 30 2.81 -7.23 3.42
C ASN A 30 1.44 -7.16 4.12
N TYR A 31 1.41 -6.62 5.35
CA TYR A 31 0.17 -6.43 6.09
C TYR A 31 -0.76 -5.39 5.44
N LEU A 32 -0.22 -4.30 4.90
CA LEU A 32 -1.03 -3.31 4.18
C LEU A 32 -1.65 -3.89 2.90
N ASN A 33 -0.96 -4.79 2.19
CA ASN A 33 -1.53 -5.50 1.06
C ASN A 33 -2.67 -6.45 1.46
N ILE A 34 -2.57 -7.09 2.64
CA ILE A 34 -3.68 -7.89 3.18
C ILE A 34 -4.87 -6.99 3.51
N ALA A 35 -4.63 -5.84 4.15
CA ALA A 35 -5.67 -4.85 4.43
C ALA A 35 -6.36 -4.37 3.13
N LEU A 36 -5.60 -4.16 2.06
CA LEU A 36 -6.13 -3.75 0.75
C LEU A 36 -6.98 -4.86 0.12
N GLY A 37 -6.58 -6.13 0.26
CA GLY A 37 -7.42 -7.26 -0.12
C GLY A 37 -8.77 -7.27 0.61
N SER A 38 -8.75 -7.04 1.92
CA SER A 38 -9.97 -6.93 2.72
C SER A 38 -10.86 -5.73 2.34
N CYS A 39 -10.29 -4.63 1.82
CA CYS A 39 -11.09 -3.54 1.23
C CYS A 39 -11.91 -4.02 0.03
N GLY A 40 -11.33 -4.83 -0.86
CA GLY A 40 -12.04 -5.38 -2.03
C GLY A 40 -13.14 -6.38 -1.65
N GLU A 41 -12.92 -7.17 -0.61
CA GLU A 41 -13.94 -8.07 -0.05
C GLU A 41 -15.11 -7.29 0.56
N PHE A 42 -14.81 -6.20 1.28
CA PHE A 42 -15.82 -5.29 1.82
C PHE A 42 -16.64 -4.62 0.71
N HIS A 43 -15.97 -4.13 -0.34
CA HIS A 43 -16.62 -3.55 -1.53
C HIS A 43 -17.61 -4.52 -2.17
N SER A 44 -17.13 -5.71 -2.51
CA SER A 44 -17.97 -6.76 -3.13
C SER A 44 -19.18 -7.13 -2.25
N SER A 45 -19.03 -7.03 -0.93
CA SER A 45 -20.11 -7.31 0.01
C SER A 45 -21.21 -6.26 -0.03
N TYR A 46 -20.87 -4.96 0.02
CA TYR A 46 -21.90 -3.91 -0.02
C TYR A 46 -22.53 -3.73 -1.41
N GLU A 47 -21.79 -4.01 -2.48
CA GLU A 47 -22.35 -4.15 -3.84
C GLU A 47 -23.45 -5.22 -3.86
N SER A 48 -23.18 -6.37 -3.24
CA SER A 48 -24.15 -7.47 -3.14
C SER A 48 -25.37 -7.08 -2.30
N PHE A 49 -25.19 -6.30 -1.22
CA PHE A 49 -26.30 -5.81 -0.41
C PHE A 49 -27.18 -4.82 -1.18
N PHE A 50 -26.58 -3.94 -1.97
CA PHE A 50 -27.31 -2.99 -2.80
C PHE A 50 -28.09 -3.72 -3.91
N ALA A 51 -27.44 -4.67 -4.60
CA ALA A 51 -28.10 -5.49 -5.62
C ALA A 51 -29.25 -6.35 -5.07
N ALA A 52 -29.17 -6.74 -3.79
CA ALA A 52 -30.22 -7.46 -3.08
C ALA A 52 -31.28 -6.55 -2.44
N GLU A 53 -31.23 -5.23 -2.70
CA GLU A 53 -32.13 -4.21 -2.13
C GLU A 53 -32.16 -4.21 -0.59
N GLN A 54 -31.07 -4.65 0.07
CA GLN A 54 -30.95 -4.70 1.53
C GLN A 54 -30.51 -3.37 2.13
N ILE A 55 -29.91 -2.51 1.32
CA ILE A 55 -29.51 -1.15 1.68
C ILE A 55 -30.08 -0.16 0.66
N SER A 56 -30.42 1.03 1.13
CA SER A 56 -30.87 2.12 0.29
C SER A 56 -29.72 2.67 -0.56
N LYS A 57 -30.08 3.40 -1.62
CA LYS A 57 -29.10 4.11 -2.45
C LYS A 57 -28.26 5.11 -1.64
N THR A 58 -28.87 5.79 -0.67
CA THR A 58 -28.16 6.74 0.20
C THR A 58 -27.14 6.03 1.08
N GLU A 59 -27.51 4.91 1.72
CA GLU A 59 -26.56 4.11 2.51
C GLU A 59 -25.43 3.54 1.64
N TYR A 60 -25.73 3.11 0.41
CA TYR A 60 -24.73 2.67 -0.55
C TYR A 60 -23.74 3.79 -0.90
N GLU A 61 -24.23 4.99 -1.23
CA GLU A 61 -23.38 6.14 -1.56
C GLU A 61 -22.49 6.56 -0.38
N GLU A 62 -23.01 6.50 0.85
CA GLU A 62 -22.21 6.75 2.06
C GLU A 62 -21.11 5.70 2.26
N LEU A 63 -21.45 4.41 2.10
CA LEU A 63 -20.49 3.31 2.18
C LEU A 63 -19.41 3.43 1.10
N ASP A 64 -19.79 3.78 -0.12
CA ASP A 64 -18.89 3.92 -1.26
C ASP A 64 -17.90 5.07 -1.06
N GLN A 65 -18.38 6.24 -0.59
CA GLN A 65 -17.51 7.36 -0.26
C GLN A 65 -16.50 7.02 0.85
N LEU A 66 -16.94 6.29 1.88
CA LEU A 66 -16.07 5.86 2.97
C LEU A 66 -15.05 4.82 2.50
N HIS A 67 -15.49 3.84 1.71
CA HIS A 67 -14.64 2.80 1.13
C HIS A 67 -13.54 3.44 0.25
N TYR A 68 -13.93 4.30 -0.69
CA TYR A 68 -13.01 5.00 -1.58
C TYR A 68 -11.98 5.82 -0.80
N LYS A 69 -12.41 6.51 0.26
CA LYS A 69 -11.50 7.28 1.11
C LYS A 69 -10.47 6.39 1.79
N VAL A 70 -10.90 5.28 2.40
CA VAL A 70 -10.01 4.35 3.10
C VAL A 70 -9.03 3.70 2.13
N GLU A 71 -9.51 3.24 0.98
CA GLU A 71 -8.69 2.63 -0.06
C GLU A 71 -7.61 3.59 -0.57
N ASN A 72 -7.96 4.84 -0.88
CA ASN A 72 -6.99 5.83 -1.34
C ASN A 72 -5.92 6.16 -0.30
N GLU A 73 -6.31 6.33 0.97
CA GLU A 73 -5.34 6.59 2.03
C GLU A 73 -4.42 5.39 2.25
N LEU A 74 -4.93 4.16 2.12
CA LEU A 74 -4.14 2.95 2.18
C LEU A 74 -3.14 2.84 1.02
N LEU A 75 -3.57 3.13 -0.21
CA LEU A 75 -2.71 3.16 -1.40
C LEU A 75 -1.59 4.20 -1.25
N LYS A 76 -1.92 5.42 -0.84
CA LYS A 76 -0.91 6.48 -0.59
C LYS A 76 0.08 6.07 0.50
N LEU A 77 -0.37 5.41 1.57
CA LEU A 77 0.49 4.91 2.62
C LEU A 77 1.46 3.84 2.07
N ILE A 78 0.95 2.86 1.32
CA ILE A 78 1.75 1.83 0.65
C ILE A 78 2.81 2.47 -0.26
N GLU A 79 2.42 3.41 -1.12
CA GLU A 79 3.36 4.12 -2.01
C GLU A 79 4.45 4.86 -1.24
N SER A 80 4.09 5.55 -0.15
CA SER A 80 5.03 6.30 0.68
C SER A 80 6.09 5.38 1.32
N LEU A 81 5.67 4.18 1.74
CA LEU A 81 6.53 3.19 2.35
C LEU A 81 7.41 2.48 1.31
N GLN A 82 6.89 2.21 0.12
CA GLN A 82 7.69 1.69 -1.00
C GLN A 82 8.79 2.68 -1.40
N LYS A 83 8.47 3.98 -1.51
CA LYS A 83 9.46 5.04 -1.75
C LYS A 83 10.53 5.07 -0.65
N LYS A 84 10.12 4.94 0.61
CA LYS A 84 11.05 4.88 1.75
C LYS A 84 11.95 3.64 1.69
N GLN A 85 11.42 2.48 1.29
CA GLN A 85 12.18 1.24 1.15
C GLN A 85 13.27 1.36 0.08
N LEU A 86 12.92 1.91 -1.09
CA LEU A 86 13.87 2.16 -2.19
C LEU A 86 14.99 3.11 -1.76
N ASN A 87 14.63 4.20 -1.07
CA ASN A 87 15.61 5.18 -0.56
C ASN A 87 16.50 4.62 0.55
N SER A 88 16.00 3.66 1.35
CA SER A 88 16.78 3.04 2.44
C SER A 88 17.75 1.97 1.92
N GLY A 89 17.47 1.35 0.77
CA GLY A 89 18.41 0.49 0.04
C GLY A 89 19.46 1.27 -0.76
N ALA A 90 19.22 2.55 -1.04
CA ALA A 90 20.15 3.47 -1.71
C ALA A 90 21.19 4.05 -0.74
N THR A 91 21.86 3.21 0.06
CA THR A 91 23.06 3.61 0.79
C THR A 91 24.31 3.09 0.06
N MET A 92 25.04 4.04 -0.53
CA MET A 92 26.41 3.94 -1.07
C MET A 92 26.60 3.24 -2.43
N GLY A 93 25.97 3.79 -3.47
CA GLY A 93 26.31 3.48 -4.87
C GLY A 93 26.44 4.71 -5.77
N ASP A 94 25.54 5.69 -5.65
CA ASP A 94 25.43 6.76 -6.66
C ASP A 94 25.40 8.19 -6.08
N ARG A 95 26.26 8.47 -5.09
CA ARG A 95 26.66 9.86 -4.85
C ARG A 95 27.96 10.13 -5.59
N CYS A 96 27.86 10.26 -6.91
CA CYS A 96 28.90 10.94 -7.68
C CYS A 96 29.05 12.35 -7.10
N GLN A 97 30.16 12.59 -6.41
CA GLN A 97 30.54 13.91 -5.97
C GLN A 97 30.74 14.77 -7.21
N ARG A 98 29.86 15.75 -7.43
CA ARG A 98 30.13 16.84 -8.36
C ARG A 98 31.25 17.67 -7.74
N ASN A 99 32.42 17.70 -8.38
CA ASN A 99 33.38 18.77 -8.15
C ASN A 99 32.95 20.02 -8.94
N GLU A 100 33.49 21.15 -8.53
CA GLU A 100 33.07 22.52 -8.90
C GLU A 100 33.29 22.86 -10.38
N ASN A 101 33.81 21.92 -11.19
CA ASN A 101 34.27 22.15 -12.57
C ASN A 101 33.59 21.27 -13.64
N GLY A 102 32.48 20.58 -13.33
CA GLY A 102 31.56 20.07 -14.35
C GLY A 102 32.12 19.06 -15.37
N LYS A 103 33.13 18.24 -15.02
CA LYS A 103 33.65 17.19 -15.93
C LYS A 103 33.30 15.77 -15.43
N GLN A 104 32.51 15.07 -16.23
CA GLN A 104 32.06 13.69 -16.02
C GLN A 104 33.25 12.73 -16.17
N MET A 105 33.50 11.89 -15.16
CA MET A 105 34.47 10.78 -15.23
C MET A 105 33.69 9.46 -15.36
N GLY A 106 34.06 8.67 -16.37
CA GLY A 106 33.25 7.56 -16.89
C GLY A 106 33.09 6.34 -15.98
N CYS A 107 32.02 5.58 -16.26
CA CYS A 107 31.73 4.26 -15.68
C CYS A 107 32.80 3.25 -16.12
N TRP A 108 33.41 2.55 -15.16
CA TRP A 108 34.14 1.32 -15.44
C TRP A 108 33.17 0.14 -15.33
N ASN A 109 32.95 -0.56 -16.45
CA ASN A 109 32.27 -1.85 -16.46
C ASN A 109 33.22 -2.92 -15.89
N ASN A 110 32.79 -3.67 -14.90
CA ASN A 110 33.45 -4.92 -14.52
C ASN A 110 33.05 -6.00 -15.54
N GLU A 111 33.85 -6.15 -16.58
CA GLU A 111 34.14 -7.46 -17.16
C GLU A 111 35.27 -8.07 -16.33
N VAL A 112 35.03 -9.20 -15.68
CA VAL A 112 36.11 -10.11 -15.29
C VAL A 112 35.69 -11.51 -15.71
N MET A 113 36.39 -11.98 -16.74
CA MET A 113 36.53 -13.38 -17.12
C MET A 113 37.11 -14.18 -15.96
N GLU A 114 36.53 -15.34 -15.68
CA GLU A 114 37.24 -16.62 -15.57
C GLU A 114 36.28 -17.74 -16.00
#